data_AF-A0A925NXI2-F1
#
_entry.id   AF-A0A925NXI2-F1
#
_cell.length_a   1.000
_cell.length_b   1.000
_cell.length_c   1.000
_cell.angle_alpha   90.00
_cell.angle_beta   90.00
_cell.angle_gamma   90.00
#
_symmetry.space_group_name_H-M   'P 1'
#
loop_
_entity.id
_entity.type
_entity.pdbx_description
1 polymer ?
#
loop_
_entity_poly.entity_id
_entity_poly.type
_entity_poly.pdbx_seq_one_letter_code
_entity_poly.pdbx_strand_id
1 'polypeptide(L)'
;MKQFRWALIVLLAVAMVNCDDEGEDPEINLDKSIVINELMPKNTEFGSDQDGQFDDWIELYNLANEEVDLSGYYLTDSKKQLTKWKFPEGTKLAKNGYLIVWADGDSTTQVGLHTNYKLSALGETVLLITPEMNVIEEVKYPATELQKSWSRVPNGTGTFKWSDPTFEAENK
;
A
#
# COMPACT_ATOMS: atom_id res chain seq x y z
N MET A 1 -31.79 -26.50 72.37
CA MET A 1 -30.54 -27.07 71.78
C MET A 1 -29.85 -25.94 71.03
N LYS A 2 -28.73 -25.41 71.55
CA LYS A 2 -27.34 -25.62 71.04
C LYS A 2 -27.19 -25.06 69.60
N GLN A 3 -26.31 -24.13 69.21
CA GLN A 3 -25.08 -23.49 69.72
C GLN A 3 -24.81 -22.23 68.87
N PHE A 4 -24.05 -21.26 69.40
CA PHE A 4 -23.40 -20.19 68.60
C PHE A 4 -22.14 -20.72 67.90
N ARG A 5 -21.76 -20.13 66.75
CA ARG A 5 -20.36 -19.90 66.36
C ARG A 5 -20.25 -18.81 65.29
N TRP A 6 -19.35 -17.86 65.55
CA TRP A 6 -18.92 -16.77 64.67
C TRP A 6 -17.90 -17.27 63.62
N ALA A 7 -17.91 -16.64 62.44
CA ALA A 7 -16.71 -16.44 61.64
C ALA A 7 -16.82 -15.13 60.82
N LEU A 8 -15.75 -14.36 60.90
CA LEU A 8 -15.45 -13.07 60.31
C LEU A 8 -14.89 -13.26 58.89
N ILE A 9 -15.45 -12.64 57.84
CA ILE A 9 -14.75 -12.47 56.54
C ILE A 9 -15.09 -11.10 55.89
N VAL A 10 -14.09 -10.22 55.94
CA VAL A 10 -13.56 -9.25 54.94
C VAL A 10 -14.52 -8.48 54.02
N LEU A 11 -14.46 -7.15 54.13
CA LEU A 11 -15.00 -6.17 53.18
C LEU A 11 -14.39 -6.34 51.77
N LEU A 12 -15.23 -6.29 50.74
CA LEU A 12 -14.83 -5.85 49.40
C LEU A 12 -15.61 -4.58 49.08
N ALA A 13 -14.88 -3.48 48.84
CA ALA A 13 -15.45 -2.22 48.40
C ALA A 13 -16.00 -2.38 46.98
N VAL A 14 -17.26 -2.01 46.78
CA VAL A 14 -17.83 -1.78 45.45
C VAL A 14 -17.40 -0.38 45.04
N ALA A 15 -16.35 -0.28 44.23
CA ALA A 15 -16.07 0.94 43.49
C ALA A 15 -17.12 1.05 42.37
N MET A 16 -17.85 2.16 42.36
CA MET A 16 -18.68 2.56 41.22
C MET A 16 -17.76 2.72 40.02
N VAL A 17 -17.98 1.93 38.97
CA VAL A 17 -17.36 2.17 37.67
C VAL A 17 -18.07 3.37 37.09
N ASN A 18 -17.38 4.51 37.05
CA ASN A 18 -17.73 5.60 36.15
C ASN A 18 -17.48 5.07 34.73
N CYS A 19 -18.56 4.96 33.95
CA CYS A 19 -18.53 4.62 32.55
C CYS A 19 -18.30 5.90 31.77
N ASP A 20 -17.03 6.24 31.55
CA ASP A 20 -16.59 7.21 30.56
C ASP A 20 -15.39 6.56 29.83
N ASP A 21 -15.67 5.48 29.09
CA ASP A 21 -14.73 4.89 28.12
C ASP A 21 -15.28 5.17 26.72
N GLU A 22 -15.22 6.44 26.33
CA GLU A 22 -15.33 6.83 24.93
C GLU A 22 -14.05 6.33 24.27
N GLY A 23 -14.08 5.07 23.80
CA GLY A 23 -12.98 4.47 23.08
C GLY A 23 -12.58 5.36 21.91
N GLU A 24 -11.39 5.94 21.97
CA GLU A 24 -10.77 6.58 20.82
C GLU A 24 -10.69 5.53 19.71
N ASP A 25 -11.46 5.73 18.64
CA ASP A 25 -11.32 4.96 17.40
C ASP A 25 -9.85 5.09 16.98
N PRO A 26 -9.10 3.97 16.77
CA PRO A 26 -7.69 4.07 16.42
C PRO A 26 -7.57 4.92 15.16
N GLU A 27 -6.93 6.08 15.30
CA GLU A 27 -6.58 6.96 14.19
C GLU A 27 -5.86 6.12 13.13
N ILE A 28 -6.56 5.79 12.04
CA ILE A 28 -5.95 5.04 10.95
C ILE A 28 -4.88 5.95 10.37
N ASN A 29 -3.62 5.55 10.55
CA ASN A 29 -2.51 6.19 9.88
C ASN A 29 -2.67 5.94 8.37
N LEU A 30 -3.22 6.92 7.67
CA LEU A 30 -3.52 6.85 6.24
C LEU A 30 -2.25 6.64 5.39
N ASP A 31 -1.08 7.07 5.87
CA ASP A 31 0.19 6.81 5.18
C ASP A 31 0.51 5.31 5.11
N LYS A 32 -0.09 4.48 5.99
CA LYS A 32 0.03 3.01 5.95
C LYS A 32 -1.11 2.32 5.21
N SER A 33 -2.07 3.08 4.70
CA SER A 33 -3.20 2.51 3.94
C SER A 33 -2.88 2.31 2.46
N ILE A 34 -1.83 2.97 1.96
CA ILE A 34 -1.41 2.84 0.56
C ILE A 34 -0.35 1.76 0.45
N VAL A 35 -0.64 0.75 -0.36
CA VAL A 35 0.26 -0.36 -0.60
C VAL A 35 0.66 -0.45 -2.06
N ILE A 36 1.89 -0.90 -2.33
CA ILE A 36 2.22 -1.46 -3.64
C ILE A 36 1.43 -2.77 -3.75
N ASN A 37 0.55 -2.87 -4.74
CA ASN A 37 -0.35 -4.00 -4.91
C ASN A 37 0.14 -4.97 -5.97
N GLU A 38 0.68 -4.45 -7.07
CA GLU A 38 1.12 -5.27 -8.20
C GLU A 38 2.27 -4.56 -8.95
N LEU A 39 3.23 -5.35 -9.43
CA LEU A 39 4.36 -4.87 -10.24
C LEU A 39 4.40 -5.65 -11.54
N MET A 40 4.49 -4.96 -12.67
CA MET A 40 4.58 -5.56 -14.00
C MET A 40 5.89 -5.14 -14.68
N PRO A 41 7.00 -5.89 -14.51
CA PRO A 41 8.33 -5.46 -14.97
C PRO A 41 8.66 -5.80 -16.43
N LYS A 42 7.75 -6.50 -17.13
CA LYS A 42 7.97 -6.92 -18.52
C LYS A 42 6.64 -7.17 -19.23
N ASN A 43 6.12 -6.13 -19.86
CA ASN A 43 4.80 -6.11 -20.48
C ASN A 43 4.84 -5.92 -22.01
N THR A 44 3.89 -6.53 -22.71
CA THR A 44 3.59 -6.22 -24.12
C THR A 44 2.09 -6.31 -24.45
N GLU A 45 1.21 -6.57 -23.47
CA GLU A 45 -0.22 -6.79 -23.75
C GLU A 45 -1.21 -6.41 -22.64
N PHE A 46 -0.77 -6.24 -21.39
CA PHE A 46 -1.67 -6.02 -20.24
C PHE A 46 -1.64 -4.57 -19.78
N GLY A 47 -2.72 -3.84 -20.08
CA GLY A 47 -2.82 -2.41 -19.79
C GLY A 47 -1.97 -1.60 -20.76
N SER A 48 -2.59 -0.64 -21.43
CA SER A 48 -1.88 0.32 -22.28
C SER A 48 -1.98 1.71 -21.69
N ASP A 49 -0.91 2.48 -21.85
CA ASP A 49 -0.93 3.91 -21.56
C ASP A 49 -1.87 4.67 -22.54
N GLN A 50 -1.98 5.97 -22.33
CA GLN A 50 -2.79 6.88 -23.16
C GLN A 50 -2.34 6.94 -24.62
N ASP A 51 -1.11 6.52 -24.94
CA ASP A 51 -0.53 6.51 -26.28
C ASP A 51 -0.58 5.11 -26.91
N GLY A 52 -1.17 4.13 -26.22
CA GLY A 52 -1.36 2.75 -26.67
C GLY A 52 -0.12 1.86 -26.49
N GLN A 53 0.83 2.27 -25.64
CA GLN A 53 2.03 1.51 -25.32
C GLN A 53 1.79 0.56 -24.14
N PHE A 54 2.35 -0.63 -24.21
CA PHE A 54 2.29 -1.64 -23.15
C PHE A 54 3.56 -1.58 -22.30
N ASP A 55 3.76 -0.47 -21.60
CA ASP A 55 4.92 -0.27 -20.74
C ASP A 55 4.82 -1.06 -19.42
N ASP A 56 5.94 -1.10 -18.71
CA ASP A 56 5.98 -1.63 -17.35
C ASP A 56 5.14 -0.73 -16.45
N TRP A 57 4.55 -1.28 -15.40
CA TRP A 57 3.73 -0.50 -14.49
C TRP A 57 3.80 -0.98 -13.05
N ILE A 58 3.49 -0.05 -12.16
CA ILE A 58 3.38 -0.22 -10.71
C ILE A 58 1.94 0.13 -10.35
N GLU A 59 1.24 -0.78 -9.70
CA GLU A 59 -0.10 -0.53 -9.19
C GLU A 59 -0.05 -0.26 -7.68
N LEU A 60 -0.64 0.85 -7.27
CA LEU A 60 -0.92 1.15 -5.88
C LEU A 60 -2.38 0.84 -5.55
N TYR A 61 -2.63 0.36 -4.34
CA TYR A 61 -3.98 0.13 -3.83
C TYR A 61 -4.19 0.88 -2.50
N ASN A 62 -5.34 1.52 -2.36
CA ASN A 62 -5.74 2.21 -1.14
C ASN A 62 -6.65 1.32 -0.28
N LEU A 63 -6.14 0.86 0.85
CA LEU A 63 -6.87 0.05 1.84
C LEU A 63 -7.87 0.86 2.67
N ALA A 64 -7.77 2.18 2.67
CA ALA A 64 -8.66 3.03 3.45
C ALA A 64 -10.05 3.15 2.82
N ASN A 65 -11.01 3.47 3.69
CA ASN A 65 -12.38 3.77 3.28
C ASN A 65 -12.58 5.23 2.85
N GLU A 66 -11.49 5.97 2.62
CA GLU A 66 -11.47 7.35 2.16
C GLU A 66 -10.39 7.58 1.09
N GLU A 67 -10.49 8.70 0.36
CA GLU A 67 -9.51 9.11 -0.65
C GLU A 67 -8.23 9.57 0.04
N VAL A 68 -7.07 9.17 -0.49
CA VAL A 68 -5.76 9.58 -0.01
C VAL A 68 -5.08 10.49 -1.03
N ASP A 69 -4.50 11.59 -0.56
CA ASP A 69 -3.68 12.49 -1.37
C ASP A 69 -2.22 12.01 -1.37
N LEU A 70 -1.70 11.69 -2.55
CA LEU A 70 -0.33 11.24 -2.79
C LEU A 70 0.59 12.39 -3.20
N SER A 71 0.13 13.65 -3.15
CA SER A 71 0.92 14.81 -3.51
C SER A 71 2.27 14.82 -2.79
N GLY A 72 3.32 14.81 -3.60
CA GLY A 72 4.69 14.88 -3.14
C GLY A 72 5.25 13.65 -2.43
N TYR A 73 4.53 12.54 -2.44
CA TYR A 73 5.11 11.21 -2.19
C TYR A 73 6.19 10.92 -3.25
N TYR A 74 7.03 9.92 -2.97
CA TYR A 74 8.05 9.46 -3.89
C TYR A 74 7.91 7.96 -4.19
N LEU A 75 8.17 7.61 -5.45
CA LEU A 75 8.34 6.24 -5.91
C LEU A 75 9.78 6.06 -6.40
N THR A 76 10.40 4.93 -6.04
CA THR A 76 11.77 4.64 -6.43
C THR A 76 12.01 3.14 -6.57
N ASP A 77 12.89 2.76 -7.49
CA ASP A 77 13.48 1.41 -7.64
C ASP A 77 14.85 1.29 -6.93
N SER A 78 15.25 2.31 -6.16
CA SER A 78 16.62 2.47 -5.65
C SER A 78 16.67 2.93 -4.21
N LYS A 79 17.15 2.06 -3.32
CA LYS A 79 17.47 2.41 -1.92
C LYS A 79 18.57 3.48 -1.77
N LYS A 80 19.31 3.76 -2.85
CA LYS A 80 20.36 4.79 -2.85
C LYS A 80 19.82 6.17 -3.24
N GLN A 81 18.63 6.23 -3.82
CA GLN A 81 18.00 7.46 -4.26
C GLN A 81 16.50 7.39 -3.95
N LEU A 82 16.14 7.78 -2.73
CA LEU A 82 14.77 7.67 -2.23
C LEU A 82 13.79 8.61 -2.97
N THR A 83 14.25 9.74 -3.48
CA THR A 83 13.43 10.76 -4.14
C THR A 83 13.51 10.70 -5.67
N LYS A 84 13.60 9.50 -6.24
CA LYS A 84 13.89 9.31 -7.68
C LYS A 84 12.78 9.85 -8.58
N TRP A 85 11.53 9.55 -8.26
CA TRP A 85 10.35 10.11 -8.91
C TRP A 85 9.37 10.61 -7.85
N LYS A 86 8.83 11.81 -8.06
CA LYS A 86 7.91 12.49 -7.13
C LYS A 86 6.51 12.50 -7.75
N PHE A 87 5.50 12.11 -6.99
CA PHE A 87 4.11 12.23 -7.40
C PHE A 87 3.74 13.72 -7.60
N PRO A 88 3.07 14.06 -8.73
CA PRO A 88 2.58 15.41 -8.97
C PRO A 88 1.59 15.88 -7.90
N GLU A 89 1.55 17.19 -7.67
CA GLU A 89 0.54 17.81 -6.79
C GLU A 89 -0.88 17.54 -7.31
N GLY A 90 -1.80 17.25 -6.40
CA GLY A 90 -3.18 16.87 -6.69
C GLY A 90 -3.38 15.40 -7.07
N THR A 91 -2.36 14.55 -6.99
CA THR A 91 -2.52 13.10 -7.23
C THR A 91 -3.37 12.47 -6.13
N LYS A 92 -4.57 12.03 -6.47
CA LYS A 92 -5.54 11.46 -5.54
C LYS A 92 -5.79 10.01 -5.84
N LEU A 93 -5.83 9.18 -4.80
CA LEU A 93 -6.19 7.78 -4.91
C LEU A 93 -7.48 7.50 -4.13
N ALA A 94 -8.54 7.19 -4.87
CA ALA A 94 -9.86 6.93 -4.33
C ALA A 94 -9.86 5.77 -3.31
N LYS A 95 -10.84 5.77 -2.40
CA LYS A 95 -11.06 4.68 -1.44
C LYS A 95 -11.19 3.33 -2.14
N ASN A 96 -10.50 2.30 -1.64
CA ASN A 96 -10.48 0.98 -2.29
C ASN A 96 -10.17 1.05 -3.79
N GLY A 97 -9.45 2.09 -4.23
CA GLY A 97 -9.12 2.35 -5.61
C GLY A 97 -7.72 1.86 -5.95
N TYR A 98 -7.49 1.72 -7.25
CA TYR A 98 -6.21 1.35 -7.83
C TYR A 98 -5.64 2.56 -8.57
N LEU A 99 -4.32 2.74 -8.51
CA LEU A 99 -3.61 3.76 -9.27
C LEU A 99 -2.45 3.14 -10.01
N ILE A 100 -2.45 3.30 -11.33
CA ILE A 100 -1.36 2.86 -12.20
C ILE A 100 -0.33 3.99 -12.34
N VAL A 101 0.93 3.61 -12.14
CA VAL A 101 2.10 4.44 -12.45
C VAL A 101 2.95 3.69 -13.47
N TRP A 102 3.10 4.26 -14.66
CA TRP A 102 3.92 3.69 -15.73
C TRP A 102 5.41 3.84 -15.39
N ALA A 103 6.13 2.73 -15.46
CA ALA A 103 7.57 2.67 -15.23
C ALA A 103 8.29 2.53 -16.58
N ASP A 104 8.30 3.61 -17.35
CA ASP A 104 8.75 3.62 -18.74
C ASP A 104 9.96 4.56 -19.00
N GLY A 105 10.42 5.27 -17.98
CA GLY A 105 11.51 6.22 -18.14
C GLY A 105 11.11 7.52 -18.84
N ASP A 106 9.82 7.79 -19.07
CA ASP A 106 9.34 8.98 -19.78
C ASP A 106 8.41 9.87 -18.93
N SER A 107 8.97 10.41 -17.84
CA SER A 107 8.22 11.30 -16.96
C SER A 107 7.92 12.70 -17.52
N THR A 108 8.19 12.99 -18.81
CA THR A 108 8.16 14.38 -19.31
C THR A 108 7.45 14.58 -20.63
N THR A 109 7.33 13.56 -21.48
CA THR A 109 6.72 13.72 -22.80
C THR A 109 5.27 13.24 -22.85
N GLN A 110 4.86 12.43 -21.88
CA GLN A 110 3.57 11.76 -21.83
C GLN A 110 2.64 12.33 -20.75
N VAL A 111 1.33 12.23 -20.99
CA VAL A 111 0.29 12.64 -20.03
C VAL A 111 0.02 11.50 -19.08
N GLY A 112 -0.04 11.78 -17.78
CA GLY A 112 -0.35 10.77 -16.76
C GLY A 112 0.80 10.62 -15.79
N LEU A 113 0.85 9.46 -15.13
CA LEU A 113 1.86 9.15 -14.14
C LEU A 113 2.93 8.24 -14.75
N HIS A 114 3.99 8.85 -15.24
CA HIS A 114 5.13 8.16 -15.85
C HIS A 114 6.39 8.44 -15.02
N THR A 115 7.09 7.39 -14.61
CA THR A 115 8.33 7.54 -13.86
C THR A 115 9.52 7.83 -14.77
N ASN A 116 10.61 8.35 -14.20
CA ASN A 116 11.87 8.55 -14.92
C ASN A 116 12.76 7.30 -14.93
N TYR A 117 12.19 6.11 -14.69
CA TYR A 117 12.89 4.83 -14.74
C TYR A 117 12.00 3.71 -15.28
N LYS A 118 12.62 2.59 -15.66
CA LYS A 118 11.94 1.34 -15.99
C LYS A 118 12.13 0.32 -14.90
N LEU A 119 11.19 -0.63 -14.80
CA LEU A 119 11.37 -1.78 -13.94
C LEU A 119 12.37 -2.77 -14.56
N SER A 120 13.23 -3.35 -13.74
CA SER A 120 14.18 -4.37 -14.19
C SER A 120 13.51 -5.73 -14.28
N ALA A 121 13.55 -6.36 -15.46
CA ALA A 121 13.10 -7.74 -15.61
C ALA A 121 13.96 -8.77 -14.85
N LEU A 122 15.16 -8.38 -14.36
CA LEU A 122 16.04 -9.24 -13.57
C LEU A 122 15.70 -9.24 -12.06
N GLY A 123 14.71 -8.44 -11.65
CA GLY A 123 14.33 -8.28 -10.25
C GLY A 123 15.03 -7.11 -9.58
N GLU A 124 14.29 -6.36 -8.76
CA GLU A 124 14.80 -5.25 -7.97
C GLU A 124 13.92 -4.96 -6.75
N THR A 125 14.01 -3.76 -6.18
CA THR A 125 13.20 -3.33 -5.04
C THR A 125 12.53 -2.00 -5.35
N VAL A 126 11.21 -1.94 -5.20
CA VAL A 126 10.40 -0.73 -5.34
C VAL A 126 9.98 -0.23 -3.96
N LEU A 127 10.07 1.07 -3.73
CA LEU A 127 9.70 1.71 -2.47
C LEU A 127 8.71 2.85 -2.71
N LEU A 128 7.74 2.98 -1.80
CA LEU A 128 6.85 4.14 -1.70
C LEU A 128 7.20 4.91 -0.41
N ILE A 129 7.35 6.23 -0.54
CA ILE A 129 7.94 7.07 0.50
C ILE A 129 7.10 8.35 0.66
N THR A 130 6.80 8.73 1.90
CA THR A 130 6.03 9.95 2.20
C THR A 130 6.88 11.22 1.99
N PRO A 131 6.26 12.41 1.90
CA PRO A 131 6.99 13.69 1.83
C PRO A 131 7.95 13.93 3.01
N GLU A 132 7.64 13.36 4.18
CA GLU A 132 8.43 13.41 5.42
C GLU A 132 9.59 12.41 5.43
N MET A 133 9.83 11.72 4.30
CA MET A 133 10.89 10.74 4.10
C MET A 133 10.71 9.42 4.87
N ASN A 134 9.47 9.06 5.20
CA ASN A 134 9.16 7.76 5.76
C ASN A 134 8.95 6.74 4.64
N VAL A 135 9.66 5.61 4.69
CA VAL A 135 9.36 4.46 3.81
C VAL A 135 8.12 3.76 4.35
N ILE A 136 7.04 3.77 3.57
CA ILE A 136 5.76 3.13 3.94
C ILE A 136 5.57 1.78 3.26
N GLU A 137 6.16 1.58 2.08
CA GLU A 137 6.21 0.29 1.42
C GLU A 137 7.61 0.00 0.85
N GLU A 138 7.99 -1.27 0.90
CA GLU A 138 9.19 -1.80 0.27
C GLU A 138 8.87 -3.20 -0.28
N VAL A 139 8.87 -3.33 -1.60
CA VAL A 139 8.59 -4.59 -2.29
C VAL A 139 9.79 -5.00 -3.11
N LYS A 140 10.35 -6.16 -2.78
CA LYS A 140 11.38 -6.82 -3.60
C LYS A 140 10.75 -7.91 -4.45
N TYR A 141 11.07 -7.94 -5.73
CA TYR A 141 10.63 -8.98 -6.65
C TYR A 141 11.84 -9.66 -7.33
N PRO A 142 11.77 -10.98 -7.62
CA PRO A 142 12.83 -11.70 -8.31
C PRO A 142 12.79 -11.44 -9.83
N ALA A 143 13.67 -12.08 -10.60
CA ALA A 143 13.58 -12.03 -12.06
C ALA A 143 12.19 -12.52 -12.55
N THR A 144 11.66 -11.85 -13.56
CA THR A 144 10.33 -12.14 -14.14
C THR A 144 10.43 -12.78 -15.53
N GLU A 145 9.35 -13.45 -15.92
CA GLU A 145 9.08 -13.85 -17.29
C GLU A 145 8.28 -12.75 -18.01
N LEU A 146 8.15 -12.85 -19.34
CA LEU A 146 7.25 -11.96 -20.08
C LEU A 146 5.82 -12.16 -19.56
N GLN A 147 5.04 -11.07 -19.46
CA GLN A 147 3.59 -11.13 -19.20
C GLN A 147 3.21 -11.68 -17.82
N LYS A 148 4.12 -11.58 -16.85
CA LYS A 148 3.87 -11.97 -15.46
C LYS A 148 4.07 -10.78 -14.53
N SER A 149 3.10 -10.61 -13.65
CA SER A 149 3.11 -9.60 -12.61
C SER A 149 3.40 -10.23 -11.25
N TRP A 150 4.09 -9.46 -10.42
CA TRP A 150 4.35 -9.78 -9.02
C TRP A 150 3.25 -9.14 -8.21
N SER A 151 2.24 -9.93 -7.82
CA SER A 151 0.99 -9.42 -7.27
C SER A 151 0.81 -9.83 -5.81
N ARG A 152 0.26 -8.91 -5.01
CA ARG A 152 -0.08 -9.13 -3.61
C ARG A 152 -1.38 -9.91 -3.51
N VAL A 153 -1.34 -11.15 -3.02
CA VAL A 153 -2.53 -12.01 -2.90
C VAL A 153 -2.63 -12.63 -1.50
N PRO A 154 -3.74 -12.42 -0.74
CA PRO A 154 -4.93 -11.63 -1.08
C PRO A 154 -4.66 -10.14 -1.41
N ASN A 155 -5.54 -9.53 -2.21
CA ASN A 155 -5.43 -8.13 -2.65
C ASN A 155 -5.17 -7.19 -1.47
N GLY A 156 -4.21 -6.28 -1.63
CA GLY A 156 -3.85 -5.28 -0.64
C GLY A 156 -3.21 -5.77 0.67
N THR A 157 -3.36 -7.05 1.04
CA THR A 157 -3.03 -7.54 2.40
C THR A 157 -2.15 -8.78 2.44
N GLY A 158 -2.07 -9.52 1.33
CA GLY A 158 -1.36 -10.78 1.24
C GLY A 158 0.14 -10.66 1.03
N THR A 159 0.73 -11.82 0.80
CA THR A 159 2.11 -11.95 0.33
C THR A 159 2.17 -11.83 -1.19
N PHE A 160 3.33 -11.45 -1.72
CA PHE A 160 3.54 -11.42 -3.16
C PHE A 160 3.78 -12.81 -3.76
N LYS A 161 3.22 -13.04 -4.95
CA LYS A 161 3.47 -14.21 -5.81
C LYS A 161 3.46 -13.78 -7.28
N TRP A 162 3.99 -14.63 -8.16
CA TRP A 162 3.76 -14.46 -9.59
C TRP A 162 2.32 -14.87 -9.93
N SER A 163 1.62 -14.03 -10.71
CA SER A 163 0.25 -14.27 -11.18
C SER A 163 0.06 -13.75 -12.61
N ASP A 164 -1.12 -14.02 -13.17
CA ASP A 164 -1.58 -13.30 -14.35
C ASP A 164 -1.93 -11.86 -13.97
N PRO A 165 -1.61 -10.85 -14.79
CA PRO A 165 -1.81 -9.45 -14.43
C PRO A 165 -3.25 -9.05 -14.21
N THR A 166 -3.49 -8.21 -13.20
CA THR A 166 -4.81 -7.70 -12.81
C THR A 166 -4.87 -6.18 -12.86
N PHE A 167 -4.55 -5.61 -14.04
CA PHE A 167 -4.53 -4.17 -14.28
C PHE A 167 -5.82 -3.45 -13.81
N GLU A 168 -5.67 -2.55 -12.84
CA GLU A 168 -6.75 -1.76 -12.22
C GLU A 168 -7.84 -2.63 -11.57
N ALA A 169 -7.49 -3.80 -11.06
CA ALA A 169 -8.42 -4.77 -10.54
C ALA A 169 -7.88 -5.56 -9.34
N GLU A 170 -8.78 -6.26 -8.66
CA GLU A 170 -8.41 -7.11 -7.53
C GLU A 170 -7.52 -8.28 -7.96
N ASN A 171 -6.35 -8.42 -7.31
CA ASN A 171 -5.43 -9.54 -7.52
C ASN A 171 -6.07 -10.89 -7.12
N LYS A 172 -5.85 -11.96 -7.90
CA LYS A 172 -6.44 -13.30 -7.69
C LYS A 172 -5.41 -14.43 -7.54
#